data_AF-A0A382CQY5-F1
#
_entry.id   AF-A0A382CQY5-F1
#
_cell.length_a   1.000
_cell.length_b   1.000
_cell.length_c   1.000
_cell.angle_alpha   90.00
_cell.angle_beta   90.00
_cell.angle_gamma   90.00
#
_symmetry.space_group_name_H-M   'P 1'
#
loop_
_entity.id
_entity.type
_entity.pdbx_description
1 polymer ?
#
loop_
_entity_poly.entity_id
_entity_poly.type
_entity_poly.pdbx_seq_one_letter_code
_entity_poly.pdbx_strand_id
1 'polypeptide(L)'
;MTVLVTLSILTPMFVAPMATNALLNKAYDIVASNLGAVYLIMGLLTLLFLLILAMSKYGNIVLGKKDEKPEYGMFGWSSMLFCSGIGASLVLYGTTEWVDYYLKPPFDAEPASSAAIAWASTYGMFHWGIIGW
;
A
#
# COMPACT_ATOMS: atom_id res chain seq x y z
N MET A 1 6.98 -19.60 -19.00
CA MET A 1 7.92 -18.53 -18.61
C MET A 1 7.71 -18.11 -17.16
N THR A 2 6.51 -17.69 -16.75
CA THR A 2 6.20 -17.28 -15.35
C THR A 2 6.61 -18.31 -14.31
N VAL A 3 6.24 -19.58 -14.50
CA VAL A 3 6.61 -20.67 -13.56
C VAL A 3 8.13 -20.83 -13.42
N LEU A 4 8.88 -20.73 -14.53
CA LEU A 4 10.34 -20.87 -14.49
C LEU A 4 11.00 -19.69 -13.76
N VAL A 5 10.50 -18.48 -13.98
CA VAL A 5 10.95 -17.29 -13.24
C VAL A 5 10.66 -17.45 -11.76
N THR A 6 9.44 -17.83 -11.38
CA THR A 6 9.07 -18.06 -9.98
C THR A 6 9.96 -19.11 -9.33
N LEU A 7 10.15 -20.27 -9.97
CA LEU A 7 11.01 -21.32 -9.43
C LEU A 7 12.46 -20.85 -9.29
N SER A 8 12.99 -20.09 -10.25
CA SER A 8 14.35 -19.56 -10.18
C SER A 8 14.57 -18.61 -9.00
N ILE A 9 13.54 -17.87 -8.58
CA ILE A 9 13.60 -16.98 -7.41
C ILE A 9 13.46 -17.78 -6.11
N LEU A 10 12.60 -18.80 -6.10
CA LEU A 10 12.33 -19.60 -4.90
C LEU A 10 13.46 -20.58 -4.56
N THR A 11 14.10 -21.21 -5.55
CA THR A 11 15.13 -22.24 -5.30
C THR A 11 16.28 -21.74 -4.41
N PRO A 12 16.89 -20.55 -4.65
CA PRO A 12 17.92 -19.99 -3.77
C PRO A 12 17.45 -19.75 -2.33
N MET A 13 16.17 -19.39 -2.13
CA MET A 13 15.61 -19.17 -0.79
C MET A 13 15.61 -20.44 0.05
N PHE A 14 15.40 -21.61 -0.57
CA PHE A 14 15.44 -22.90 0.12
C PHE A 14 16.87 -23.44 0.30
N VAL A 15 17.73 -23.26 -0.70
CA VAL A 15 19.09 -23.84 -0.71
C VAL A 15 20.08 -23.02 0.13
N ALA A 16 19.97 -21.69 0.11
CA ALA A 16 20.87 -20.78 0.80
C ALA A 16 20.10 -19.61 1.45
N PRO A 17 19.26 -19.88 2.47
CA PRO A 17 18.35 -18.88 3.04
C PRO A 17 19.07 -17.67 3.62
N MET A 18 20.18 -17.86 4.34
CA MET A 18 20.92 -16.75 4.96
C MET A 18 21.57 -15.82 3.93
N ALA A 19 22.22 -16.40 2.91
CA ALA A 19 22.85 -15.63 1.84
C ALA A 19 21.79 -14.87 1.01
N THR A 20 20.66 -15.53 0.75
CA THR A 20 19.53 -14.91 0.04
C THR A 20 18.93 -13.76 0.85
N ASN A 21 18.74 -13.93 2.17
CA ASN A 21 18.24 -12.86 3.03
C ASN A 21 19.18 -11.65 3.05
N ALA A 22 20.49 -11.86 3.18
CA ALA A 22 21.47 -10.78 3.15
C ALA A 22 21.46 -10.02 1.80
N LEU A 23 21.35 -10.74 0.69
CA LEU A 23 21.22 -10.14 -0.65
C LEU A 23 19.93 -9.33 -0.79
N LEU A 24 18.79 -9.88 -0.32
CA LEU A 24 17.49 -9.21 -0.40
C LEU A 24 17.46 -7.94 0.46
N ASN A 25 18.00 -7.96 1.68
CA ASN A 25 18.09 -6.76 2.51
C ASN A 25 18.96 -5.69 1.87
N LYS A 26 20.12 -6.08 1.30
CA LYS A 26 20.97 -5.13 0.57
C LYS A 26 20.26 -4.52 -0.63
N ALA A 27 19.53 -5.33 -1.40
CA ALA A 27 18.74 -4.84 -2.52
C ALA A 27 17.61 -3.90 -2.06
N TYR A 28 16.91 -4.27 -0.98
CA TYR A 28 15.89 -3.44 -0.35
C TYR A 28 16.46 -2.09 0.07
N ASP A 29 17.59 -2.07 0.79
CA ASP A 29 18.21 -0.84 1.28
C ASP A 29 18.61 0.09 0.12
N ILE A 30 19.16 -0.46 -0.97
CA ILE A 30 19.48 0.30 -2.18
C ILE A 30 18.22 0.92 -2.78
N VAL A 31 17.16 0.14 -2.95
CA VAL A 31 15.91 0.64 -3.53
C VAL A 31 15.24 1.67 -2.62
N ALA A 32 15.09 1.36 -1.33
CA ALA A 32 14.43 2.23 -0.36
C ALA A 32 15.17 3.56 -0.20
N SER A 33 16.50 3.55 -0.12
CA SER A 33 17.29 4.79 0.05
C SER A 33 17.29 5.67 -1.20
N ASN A 34 17.34 5.09 -2.40
CA ASN A 34 17.44 5.86 -3.65
C ASN A 34 16.08 6.24 -4.23
N LEU A 35 15.07 5.38 -4.09
CA LEU A 35 13.75 5.55 -4.70
C LEU A 35 12.65 5.90 -3.70
N GLY A 36 12.93 5.94 -2.39
CA GLY A 36 11.93 6.24 -1.37
C GLY A 36 11.26 7.61 -1.56
N ALA A 37 12.05 8.66 -1.82
CA ALA A 37 11.49 9.99 -2.08
C ALA A 37 10.65 10.03 -3.38
N VAL A 38 11.12 9.34 -4.43
CA VAL A 38 10.39 9.24 -5.69
C VAL A 38 9.07 8.51 -5.48
N TYR A 39 9.06 7.41 -4.73
CA TYR A 39 7.86 6.65 -4.38
C TYR A 39 6.81 7.52 -3.68
N LEU A 40 7.20 8.30 -2.68
CA LEU A 40 6.30 9.21 -1.97
C LEU A 40 5.72 10.31 -2.87
N ILE A 41 6.57 10.93 -3.70
CA ILE A 41 6.13 11.97 -4.65
C ILE A 41 5.17 11.37 -5.68
N MET A 42 5.46 10.20 -6.22
CA MET A 42 4.59 9.53 -7.18
C MET A 42 3.23 9.17 -6.59
N GLY A 43 3.17 8.71 -5.33
CA GLY A 43 1.92 8.49 -4.63
C GLY A 43 1.09 9.77 -4.51
N LEU A 44 1.71 10.88 -4.09
CA LEU A 44 1.05 12.18 -4.00
C LEU A 44 0.57 12.69 -5.37
N LEU A 45 1.39 12.59 -6.41
CA LEU A 45 1.02 13.00 -7.77
C LEU A 45 -0.13 12.16 -8.31
N THR A 46 -0.15 10.86 -8.02
CA THR A 46 -1.23 9.96 -8.42
C THR A 46 -2.54 10.36 -7.74
N LEU A 47 -2.51 10.61 -6.43
CA LEU A 47 -3.69 11.08 -5.69
C LEU A 47 -4.22 12.41 -6.27
N LEU A 48 -3.34 13.39 -6.48
CA LEU A 48 -3.73 14.67 -7.07
C LEU A 48 -4.30 14.50 -8.48
N PHE A 49 -3.68 13.64 -9.30
CA PHE A 49 -4.16 13.33 -10.64
C PHE A 49 -5.57 12.72 -10.61
N LEU A 50 -5.83 11.75 -9.74
CA LEU A 50 -7.14 11.11 -9.60
C LEU A 50 -8.20 12.10 -9.12
N LEU A 51 -7.87 12.97 -8.15
CA LEU A 51 -8.77 14.02 -7.68
C LEU A 51 -9.11 15.03 -8.79
N ILE A 52 -8.11 15.47 -9.56
CA ILE A 52 -8.32 16.34 -10.72
C ILE A 52 -9.20 15.63 -11.75
N LEU A 53 -8.93 14.36 -12.05
CA LEU A 53 -9.70 13.58 -13.01
C LEU A 53 -11.17 13.50 -12.58
N ALA A 54 -11.42 13.15 -11.31
CA ALA A 54 -12.76 13.03 -10.74
C ALA A 54 -13.54 14.36 -10.76
N MET A 55 -12.89 15.49 -10.48
CA MET A 55 -13.53 16.82 -10.50
C MET A 55 -13.63 17.45 -11.90
N SER A 56 -12.87 16.93 -12.87
CA SER A 56 -12.86 17.45 -14.24
C SER A 56 -14.03 16.92 -15.07
N LYS A 57 -14.16 17.45 -16.31
CA LYS A 57 -15.09 16.91 -17.32
C LYS A 57 -14.91 15.41 -17.59
N TYR A 58 -13.72 14.87 -17.34
CA TYR A 58 -13.41 13.46 -17.59
C TYR A 58 -14.02 12.53 -16.54
N GLY A 59 -14.31 13.01 -15.33
CA GLY A 59 -15.02 12.25 -14.30
C GLY A 59 -16.46 11.89 -14.66
N ASN A 60 -17.05 12.60 -15.63
CA ASN A 60 -18.39 12.32 -16.15
C ASN A 60 -18.40 11.29 -17.28
N ILE A 61 -17.24 10.77 -17.69
CA ILE A 61 -17.15 9.76 -18.76
C ILE A 61 -17.58 8.41 -18.20
N VAL A 62 -18.60 7.82 -18.83
CA VAL A 62 -19.05 6.45 -18.54
C VAL A 62 -18.06 5.47 -19.13
N LEU A 63 -17.52 4.57 -18.30
CA LEU A 63 -16.65 3.46 -18.71
C LEU A 63 -17.50 2.33 -19.30
N GLY A 64 -18.07 2.56 -20.49
CA GLY A 64 -18.98 1.66 -21.17
C GLY A 64 -19.54 2.30 -22.44
N LYS A 65 -20.67 1.80 -22.93
CA LYS A 65 -21.42 2.45 -24.01
C LYS A 65 -22.04 3.75 -23.50
N LYS A 66 -22.30 4.67 -24.43
CA LYS A 66 -23.04 5.90 -24.14
C LYS A 66 -24.40 5.51 -23.54
N ASP A 67 -24.73 6.08 -22.40
CA ASP A 67 -25.98 5.84 -21.63
C ASP A 67 -26.11 4.42 -21.01
N GLU A 68 -25.01 3.65 -20.94
CA GLU A 68 -24.99 2.39 -20.20
C GLU A 68 -25.14 2.62 -18.70
N LYS A 69 -26.00 1.80 -18.07
CA LYS A 69 -26.24 1.86 -16.62
C LYS A 69 -25.27 0.94 -15.89
N PRO A 70 -24.88 1.25 -14.63
CA PRO A 70 -24.08 0.35 -13.83
C PRO A 70 -24.73 -1.04 -13.72
N GLU A 71 -23.93 -2.10 -13.92
CA GLU A 71 -24.38 -3.49 -13.78
C GLU A 71 -24.74 -3.83 -12.33
N TYR A 72 -24.01 -3.25 -11.37
CA TYR A 72 -24.25 -3.41 -9.94
C TYR A 72 -24.72 -2.10 -9.32
N GLY A 73 -25.70 -2.18 -8.41
CA GLY A 73 -26.10 -1.04 -7.60
C GLY A 73 -24.96 -0.57 -6.68
N MET A 74 -25.03 0.68 -6.23
CA MET A 74 -23.96 1.31 -5.43
C MET A 74 -23.51 0.47 -4.22
N PHE A 75 -24.45 -0.15 -3.50
CA PHE A 75 -24.09 -1.01 -2.36
C PHE A 75 -23.26 -2.22 -2.80
N GLY A 76 -23.72 -2.96 -3.82
CA GLY A 76 -23.00 -4.13 -4.34
C GLY A 76 -21.63 -3.76 -4.90
N TRP A 77 -21.54 -2.66 -5.65
CA TRP A 77 -20.27 -2.17 -6.18
C TRP A 77 -19.29 -1.79 -5.08
N SER A 78 -19.72 -1.00 -4.08
CA SER A 78 -18.87 -0.62 -2.96
C SER A 78 -18.42 -1.85 -2.14
N SER A 79 -19.31 -2.82 -1.91
CA SER A 79 -18.94 -4.07 -1.24
C SER A 79 -17.86 -4.85 -2.00
N MET A 80 -17.96 -4.95 -3.33
CA MET A 80 -16.93 -5.61 -4.14
C MET A 80 -15.58 -4.90 -4.08
N LEU A 81 -15.56 -3.56 -4.05
CA LEU A 81 -14.34 -2.78 -3.91
C LEU A 81 -13.63 -3.09 -2.57
N PHE A 82 -14.36 -3.14 -1.46
CA PHE A 82 -13.79 -3.51 -0.16
C PHE A 82 -13.34 -4.98 -0.11
N CYS A 83 -14.11 -5.91 -0.68
CA CYS A 83 -13.75 -7.33 -0.67
C CYS A 83 -12.55 -7.65 -1.58
N SER A 84 -12.32 -6.87 -2.65
CA SER A 84 -11.20 -7.09 -3.57
C SER A 84 -9.91 -6.38 -3.13
N GLY A 85 -10.01 -5.21 -2.51
CA GLY A 85 -8.84 -4.36 -2.21
C GLY A 85 -8.08 -4.73 -0.95
N ILE A 86 -8.74 -5.33 0.05
CA ILE A 86 -8.12 -5.52 1.37
C ILE A 86 -8.33 -6.96 1.88
N GLY A 87 -7.30 -7.78 1.74
CA GLY A 87 -7.30 -9.19 2.13
C GLY A 87 -6.67 -9.46 3.51
N ALA A 88 -5.86 -10.51 3.59
CA ALA A 88 -5.21 -10.95 4.83
C ALA A 88 -4.26 -9.90 5.46
N SER A 89 -3.74 -8.97 4.67
CA SER A 89 -2.85 -7.90 5.14
C SER A 89 -3.52 -6.99 6.17
N LEU A 90 -4.81 -6.69 6.05
CA LEU A 90 -5.50 -5.85 7.04
C LEU A 90 -5.66 -6.53 8.38
N VAL A 91 -5.88 -7.85 8.40
CA VAL A 91 -5.97 -8.58 9.67
C VAL A 91 -4.63 -8.56 10.38
N LEU A 92 -3.53 -8.73 9.62
CA LEU A 92 -2.17 -8.64 10.17
C LEU A 92 -1.83 -7.21 10.58
N TYR A 93 -1.73 -6.28 9.63
CA TYR A 93 -1.23 -4.93 9.87
C TYR A 93 -2.22 -4.05 10.64
N GLY A 94 -3.53 -4.27 10.48
CA GLY A 94 -4.54 -3.55 11.26
C GLY A 94 -4.42 -3.80 12.77
N THR A 95 -3.78 -4.90 13.19
CA THR A 95 -3.51 -5.18 14.61
C THR A 95 -2.07 -4.91 15.02
N THR A 96 -1.08 -5.17 14.15
CA THR A 96 0.34 -5.07 14.52
C THR A 96 0.92 -3.68 14.31
N GLU A 97 0.49 -2.97 13.28
CA GLU A 97 1.14 -1.74 12.83
C GLU A 97 1.03 -0.61 13.88
N TRP A 98 -0.11 -0.53 14.58
CA TRP A 98 -0.29 0.39 15.70
C TRP A 98 0.72 0.11 16.84
N VAL A 99 0.95 -1.16 17.18
CA VAL A 99 1.90 -1.55 18.23
C VAL A 99 3.32 -1.19 17.81
N ASP A 100 3.67 -1.42 16.54
CA ASP A 100 4.96 -1.05 15.99
C ASP A 100 5.19 0.46 16.08
N TYR A 101 4.21 1.29 15.72
CA TYR A 101 4.33 2.75 15.85
C TYR A 101 4.33 3.25 17.28
N TYR A 102 3.73 2.53 18.23
CA TYR A 102 3.80 2.91 19.63
C TYR A 102 5.18 2.62 20.24
N LEU A 103 5.79 1.50 19.87
CA LEU A 103 7.09 1.05 20.40
C LEU A 103 8.29 1.58 19.60
N LYS A 104 8.10 1.88 18.31
CA LYS A 104 9.11 2.39 17.36
C LYS A 104 8.48 3.50 16.51
N PRO A 105 8.11 4.63 17.15
CA PRO A 105 7.41 5.69 16.44
C PRO A 105 8.30 6.36 15.37
N PRO A 106 7.70 6.90 14.30
CA PRO A 106 8.42 7.68 13.30
C PRO A 106 8.85 9.05 13.86
N PHE A 107 9.74 9.73 13.13
CA PHE A 107 10.16 11.12 13.38
C PHE A 107 10.73 11.38 14.78
N ASP A 108 11.52 10.42 15.28
CA ASP A 108 12.26 10.52 16.53
C ASP A 108 11.41 10.80 17.78
N ALA A 109 10.12 10.44 17.76
CA ALA A 109 9.30 10.49 18.96
C ALA A 109 9.77 9.45 19.99
N GLU A 110 9.59 9.74 21.28
CA GLU A 110 9.96 8.81 22.34
C GLU A 110 9.02 7.58 22.34
N PRO A 111 9.56 6.34 22.34
CA PRO A 111 8.76 5.13 22.49
C PRO A 111 7.84 5.18 23.71
N ALA A 112 6.66 4.58 23.59
CA ALA A 112 5.66 4.49 24.65
C ALA A 112 5.13 5.84 25.20
N SER A 113 5.43 6.96 24.54
CA SER A 113 5.00 8.30 24.94
C SER A 113 3.61 8.70 24.41
N SER A 114 3.09 9.84 24.87
CA SER A 114 1.88 10.44 24.31
C SER A 114 2.02 10.81 22.83
N ALA A 115 3.21 11.23 22.40
CA ALA A 115 3.51 11.51 20.99
C ALA A 115 3.48 10.23 20.15
N ALA A 116 4.02 9.12 20.67
CA ALA A 116 3.95 7.82 20.01
C ALA A 116 2.50 7.32 19.85
N ILE A 117 1.63 7.56 20.83
CA ILE A 117 0.19 7.24 20.72
C ILE A 117 -0.47 8.00 19.57
N ALA A 118 -0.14 9.29 19.43
CA ALA A 118 -0.68 10.11 18.34
C ALA A 118 -0.25 9.59 16.97
N TRP A 119 1.03 9.23 16.80
CA TRP A 119 1.52 8.61 15.57
C TRP A 119 0.92 7.24 15.32
N ALA A 120 0.88 6.36 16.33
CA ALA A 120 0.29 5.03 16.21
C ALA A 120 -1.17 5.08 15.75
N SER A 121 -1.92 6.08 16.20
CA SER A 121 -3.33 6.26 15.86
C SER A 121 -3.56 6.86 14.46
N THR A 122 -2.57 7.50 13.86
CA THR A 122 -2.73 8.27 12.61
C THR A 122 -1.92 7.74 11.43
N TYR A 123 -0.74 7.18 11.67
CA TYR A 123 0.19 6.80 10.61
C TYR A 123 -0.31 5.61 9.78
N GLY A 124 -1.02 4.66 10.41
CA GLY A 124 -1.72 3.60 9.68
C GLY A 124 -2.80 4.14 8.73
N MET A 125 -3.48 5.24 9.09
CA MET A 125 -4.45 5.89 8.20
C MET A 125 -3.78 6.53 6.99
N PHE A 126 -2.53 6.97 7.11
CA PHE A 126 -1.75 7.43 5.96
C PHE A 126 -1.43 6.25 5.02
N HIS A 127 -1.03 5.08 5.55
CA HIS A 127 -0.70 3.93 4.69
C HIS A 127 -1.91 3.25 4.02
N TRP A 128 -3.06 3.20 4.70
CA TRP A 128 -4.24 2.47 4.24
C TRP A 128 -5.44 3.38 3.89
N GLY A 129 -5.25 4.69 3.95
CA GLY A 129 -6.27 5.69 3.65
C GLY A 129 -6.27 6.12 2.19
N ILE A 130 -6.62 7.39 1.95
CA ILE A 130 -6.90 7.93 0.61
C ILE A 130 -5.71 7.79 -0.35
N ILE A 131 -4.47 7.87 0.15
CA ILE A 131 -3.28 7.74 -0.69
C ILE A 131 -2.92 6.28 -1.00
N GLY A 132 -3.44 5.31 -0.23
CA GLY A 132 -3.24 3.89 -0.45
C GLY A 132 -4.25 3.25 -1.41
N TRP A 133 -5.40 3.91 -1.62
CA TRP A 133 -6.44 3.55 -2.58
C TRP A 133 -6.29 4.28 -3.90
#